data_AF-A0A3D4PAQ1-F1
#
_entry.id   AF-A0A3D4PAQ1-F1
#
_cell.length_a   1.000
_cell.length_b   1.000
_cell.length_c   1.000
_cell.angle_alpha   90.00
_cell.angle_beta   90.00
_cell.angle_gamma   90.00
#
_symmetry.space_group_name_H-M   'P 1'
#
loop_
_entity.id
_entity.type
_entity.pdbx_description
1 polymer ?
#
loop_
_entity_poly.entity_id
_entity_poly.type
_entity_poly.pdbx_seq_one_letter_code
_entity_poly.pdbx_strand_id
1 'polypeptide(L)'
;MTNYPSDVAFTTAVKAIQSKKGSRQSYAKVEQHGWKTTVTPDLELFLSELDMFYLGTSNSEGQPYIQYRGGSPGFLKVIDEKTLGFADFGGNQQYISLGNLSENPKAFIFLMDYVHSRRIKLWGNARVVEGNDSLEEKLRDPDYPGKVERIILFEIEAWDINCPQHIHKRFSQSAVAPVIEQLQKRVQELEAELAAAKRANPTFRPREE
;
A
#
# COMPACT_ATOMS: atom_id res chain seq x y z
N MET A 1 -27.23 -14.33 4.52
CA MET A 1 -27.35 -12.96 5.06
C MET A 1 -26.07 -12.68 5.84
N THR A 2 -25.37 -11.60 5.52
CA THR A 2 -24.22 -11.10 6.29
C THR A 2 -24.74 -10.35 7.50
N ASN A 3 -24.37 -10.78 8.70
CA ASN A 3 -24.76 -10.13 9.95
C ASN A 3 -23.75 -9.05 10.36
N TYR A 4 -22.49 -9.18 9.91
CA TYR A 4 -21.41 -8.23 10.16
C TYR A 4 -20.62 -7.95 8.87
N PRO A 5 -20.06 -6.73 8.68
CA PRO A 5 -19.19 -6.45 7.54
C PRO A 5 -17.98 -7.39 7.45
N SER A 6 -17.47 -7.84 8.60
CA SER A 6 -16.38 -8.83 8.69
C SER A 6 -16.74 -10.21 8.15
N ASP A 7 -18.01 -10.53 7.88
CA ASP A 7 -18.42 -11.79 7.27
C ASP A 7 -17.84 -11.98 5.86
N VAL A 8 -17.38 -10.89 5.21
CA VAL A 8 -16.60 -10.95 3.97
C VAL A 8 -15.33 -11.80 4.12
N ALA A 9 -14.77 -11.88 5.33
CA ALA A 9 -13.58 -12.68 5.63
C ALA A 9 -13.85 -13.78 6.67
N PHE A 10 -14.71 -13.53 7.66
CA PHE A 10 -15.07 -14.48 8.71
C PHE A 10 -16.20 -15.38 8.24
N THR A 11 -15.91 -16.20 7.22
CA THR A 11 -16.86 -17.17 6.69
C THR A 11 -17.25 -18.22 7.75
N THR A 12 -18.30 -18.99 7.48
CA THR A 12 -18.70 -20.13 8.33
C THR A 12 -17.51 -21.06 8.63
N ALA A 13 -16.66 -21.34 7.63
CA ALA A 13 -15.47 -22.16 7.81
C ALA A 13 -14.45 -21.49 8.73
N VAL A 14 -14.19 -20.19 8.59
CA VAL A 14 -13.28 -19.44 9.47
C VAL A 14 -13.78 -19.44 10.90
N LYS A 15 -15.08 -19.18 11.12
CA LYS A 15 -15.69 -19.20 12.45
C LYS A 15 -15.61 -20.60 13.08
N ALA A 16 -15.81 -21.66 12.31
CA ALA A 16 -15.65 -23.04 12.78
C ALA A 16 -14.20 -23.34 13.21
N ILE A 17 -13.21 -22.87 12.44
CA ILE A 17 -11.79 -23.01 12.80
C ILE A 17 -11.45 -22.20 14.05
N GLN A 18 -11.93 -20.97 14.18
CA GLN A 18 -11.75 -20.17 15.40
C GLN A 18 -12.32 -20.87 16.64
N SER A 19 -13.48 -21.54 16.52
CA SER A 19 -14.04 -22.34 17.61
C SER A 19 -13.15 -23.52 17.96
N LYS A 20 -12.72 -24.29 16.95
CA LYS A 20 -11.82 -25.44 17.13
C LYS A 20 -10.47 -25.05 17.74
N LYS A 21 -9.99 -23.84 17.46
CA LYS A 21 -8.70 -23.31 17.93
C LYS A 21 -8.83 -22.42 19.17
N GLY A 22 -10.02 -22.29 19.75
CA GLY A 22 -10.26 -21.58 21.01
C GLY A 22 -10.28 -20.05 20.93
N SER A 23 -10.25 -19.44 19.75
CA SER A 23 -10.22 -17.98 19.58
C SER A 23 -11.59 -17.34 19.31
N ARG A 24 -12.65 -18.15 19.16
CA ARG A 24 -13.98 -17.69 18.73
C ARG A 24 -14.59 -16.60 19.61
N GLN A 25 -14.51 -16.73 20.94
CA GLN A 25 -15.10 -15.75 21.85
C GLN A 25 -14.43 -14.38 21.73
N SER A 26 -13.11 -14.34 21.49
CA SER A 26 -12.37 -13.11 21.27
C SER A 26 -12.78 -12.45 19.95
N TYR A 27 -12.80 -13.22 18.85
CA TYR A 27 -13.17 -12.69 17.54
C TYR A 27 -14.65 -12.31 17.41
N ALA A 28 -15.55 -12.97 18.16
CA ALA A 28 -16.94 -12.55 18.23
C ALA A 28 -17.10 -11.12 18.77
N LYS A 29 -16.25 -10.70 19.72
CA LYS A 29 -16.23 -9.31 20.20
C LYS A 29 -15.68 -8.36 19.12
N VAL A 30 -14.68 -8.80 18.35
CA VAL A 30 -14.12 -8.00 17.24
C VAL A 30 -15.19 -7.75 16.17
N GLU A 31 -16.00 -8.74 15.83
CA GLU A 31 -17.13 -8.59 14.89
C GLU A 31 -18.15 -7.55 15.36
N GLN A 32 -18.43 -7.48 16.67
CA GLN A 32 -19.36 -6.52 17.25
C GLN A 32 -18.83 -5.08 17.23
N HIS A 33 -17.52 -4.89 17.39
CA HIS A 33 -16.90 -3.55 17.27
C HIS A 33 -16.88 -3.06 15.81
N GLY A 34 -17.06 -3.99 14.86
CA GLY A 34 -17.38 -3.70 13.47
C GLY A 34 -16.18 -3.28 12.64
N TRP A 35 -15.90 -4.06 11.59
CA TRP A 35 -15.09 -3.55 10.48
C TRP A 35 -15.78 -2.33 9.87
N LYS A 36 -14.99 -1.38 9.39
CA LYS A 36 -15.50 -0.14 8.81
C LYS A 36 -15.96 -0.40 7.38
N THR A 37 -16.97 0.33 6.91
CA THR A 37 -17.57 0.16 5.57
C THR A 37 -17.55 1.43 4.74
N THR A 38 -16.94 2.49 5.25
CA THR A 38 -16.88 3.82 4.65
C THR A 38 -15.49 4.38 4.82
N VAL A 39 -15.14 5.37 4.02
CA VAL A 39 -13.89 6.11 4.13
C VAL A 39 -13.95 6.98 5.38
N THR A 40 -13.07 6.70 6.35
CA THR A 40 -12.90 7.53 7.54
C THR A 40 -11.82 8.57 7.29
N PRO A 41 -11.78 9.68 8.07
CA PRO A 41 -10.70 10.66 7.98
C PRO A 41 -9.30 10.04 8.12
N ASP A 42 -9.15 9.05 9.01
CA ASP A 42 -7.87 8.33 9.18
C ASP A 42 -7.48 7.51 7.94
N LEU A 43 -8.46 6.92 7.24
CA LEU A 43 -8.19 6.18 6.01
C LEU A 43 -7.83 7.14 4.87
N GLU A 44 -8.53 8.25 4.75
CA GLU A 44 -8.22 9.29 3.75
C GLU A 44 -6.81 9.86 3.95
N LEU A 45 -6.43 10.17 5.19
CA LEU A 45 -5.08 10.61 5.51
C LEU A 45 -4.05 9.51 5.18
N PHE A 46 -4.33 8.25 5.51
CA PHE A 46 -3.44 7.15 5.19
C PHE A 46 -3.25 6.97 3.68
N LEU A 47 -4.32 7.13 2.90
CA LEU A 47 -4.29 7.03 1.45
C LEU A 47 -3.46 8.15 0.81
N SER A 48 -3.56 9.38 1.32
CA SER A 48 -2.84 10.54 0.77
C SER A 48 -1.31 10.44 0.91
N GLU A 49 -0.83 9.64 1.87
CA GLU A 49 0.60 9.40 2.11
C GLU A 49 1.19 8.27 1.26
N LEU A 50 0.35 7.40 0.68
CA LEU A 50 0.80 6.19 -0.01
C LEU A 50 1.10 6.43 -1.49
N ASP A 51 2.29 6.01 -1.91
CA ASP A 51 2.76 6.00 -3.31
C ASP A 51 2.56 4.62 -3.99
N MET A 52 2.07 3.62 -3.24
CA MET A 52 1.83 2.28 -3.74
C MET A 52 0.70 1.55 -3.01
N PHE A 53 0.10 0.56 -3.67
CA PHE A 53 -0.71 -0.49 -3.05
C PHE A 53 -0.66 -1.78 -3.87
N TYR A 54 -1.21 -2.87 -3.33
CA TYR A 54 -1.42 -4.11 -4.08
C TYR A 54 -2.91 -4.30 -4.38
N LEU A 55 -3.22 -4.56 -5.64
CA LEU A 55 -4.56 -4.91 -6.10
C LEU A 55 -4.65 -6.42 -6.32
N GLY A 56 -5.50 -7.07 -5.54
CA GLY A 56 -5.94 -8.44 -5.75
C GLY A 56 -7.22 -8.49 -6.57
N THR A 57 -7.24 -9.31 -7.60
CA THR A 57 -8.46 -9.67 -8.35
C THR A 57 -8.50 -11.19 -8.54
N SER A 58 -9.62 -11.71 -9.00
CA SER A 58 -9.75 -13.12 -9.36
C SER A 58 -10.67 -13.27 -10.55
N ASN A 59 -10.42 -14.28 -11.39
CA ASN A 59 -11.36 -14.65 -12.45
C ASN A 59 -12.63 -15.28 -11.86
N SER A 60 -13.58 -15.67 -12.71
CA SER A 60 -14.84 -16.31 -12.36
C SER A 60 -14.68 -17.69 -11.71
N GLU A 61 -13.58 -18.38 -11.98
CA GLU A 61 -13.20 -19.65 -11.35
C GLU A 61 -12.52 -19.47 -9.97
N GLY A 62 -12.27 -18.22 -9.56
CA GLY A 62 -11.61 -17.89 -8.30
C GLY A 62 -10.08 -18.00 -8.33
N GLN A 63 -9.45 -18.06 -9.50
CA GLN A 63 -8.00 -18.02 -9.65
C GLN A 63 -7.48 -16.64 -9.20
N PRO A 64 -6.65 -16.57 -8.14
CA PRO A 64 -6.18 -15.28 -7.62
C PRO A 64 -5.09 -14.67 -8.51
N TYR A 65 -5.09 -13.35 -8.56
CA TYR A 65 -4.06 -12.52 -9.17
C TYR A 65 -3.78 -11.31 -8.27
N ILE A 66 -2.51 -10.95 -8.11
CA ILE A 66 -2.12 -9.76 -7.34
C ILE A 66 -1.12 -8.92 -8.15
N GLN A 67 -1.32 -7.60 -8.14
CA GLN A 67 -0.50 -6.66 -8.89
C GLN A 67 -0.09 -5.50 -8.00
N TYR A 68 1.20 -5.15 -8.03
CA TYR A 68 1.71 -3.89 -7.51
C TYR A 68 1.21 -2.74 -8.37
N ARG A 69 0.62 -1.72 -7.73
CA ARG A 69 0.21 -0.45 -8.31
C ARG A 69 1.01 0.64 -7.63
N GLY A 70 1.73 1.44 -8.41
CA GLY A 70 2.53 2.56 -7.91
C GLY A 70 2.22 3.83 -8.68
N GLY A 71 2.37 4.96 -8.01
CA GLY A 71 2.15 6.29 -8.54
C GLY A 71 2.70 7.34 -7.58
N SER A 72 2.30 8.59 -7.77
CA SER A 72 2.61 9.64 -6.80
C SER A 72 1.88 9.40 -5.47
N PRO A 73 2.39 9.90 -4.33
CA PRO A 73 1.67 9.85 -3.06
C PRO A 73 0.23 10.34 -3.21
N GLY A 74 -0.74 9.54 -2.74
CA GLY A 74 -2.16 9.86 -2.83
C GLY A 74 -2.82 9.54 -4.17
N PHE A 75 -2.19 8.77 -5.06
CA PHE A 75 -2.81 8.42 -6.36
C PHE A 75 -4.06 7.55 -6.24
N LEU A 76 -4.24 6.82 -5.14
CA LEU A 76 -5.50 6.16 -4.79
C LEU A 76 -6.40 7.18 -4.06
N LYS A 77 -7.30 7.82 -4.80
CA LYS A 77 -8.10 8.94 -4.31
C LYS A 77 -9.46 8.50 -3.80
N VAL A 78 -10.01 9.26 -2.86
CA VAL A 78 -11.39 9.14 -2.39
C VAL A 78 -12.32 9.80 -3.41
N ILE A 79 -13.29 9.05 -3.93
CA ILE A 79 -14.31 9.56 -4.85
C ILE A 79 -15.54 10.05 -4.09
N ASP A 80 -15.98 9.25 -3.11
CA ASP A 80 -17.09 9.50 -2.20
C ASP A 80 -16.93 8.66 -0.91
N GLU A 81 -17.96 8.63 -0.05
CA GLU A 81 -17.94 7.94 1.24
C GLU A 81 -17.62 6.43 1.16
N LYS A 82 -17.83 5.77 0.01
CA LYS A 82 -17.60 4.34 -0.17
C LYS A 82 -16.74 3.97 -1.37
N THR A 83 -16.41 4.93 -2.21
CA THR A 83 -15.71 4.67 -3.48
C THR A 83 -14.31 5.26 -3.43
N LEU A 84 -13.32 4.43 -3.73
CA LEU A 84 -11.96 4.84 -4.07
C LEU A 84 -11.78 4.76 -5.59
N GLY A 85 -10.82 5.51 -6.12
CA GLY A 85 -10.50 5.49 -7.54
C GLY A 85 -9.04 5.80 -7.81
N PHE A 86 -8.50 5.23 -8.88
CA PHE A 86 -7.17 5.56 -9.36
C PHE A 86 -7.11 5.48 -10.88
N ALA A 87 -6.20 6.26 -11.46
CA ALA A 87 -5.89 6.20 -12.88
C ALA A 87 -5.01 4.98 -13.19
N ASP A 88 -5.39 4.23 -14.23
CA ASP A 88 -4.63 3.11 -14.78
C ASP A 88 -4.03 3.54 -16.12
N PHE A 89 -2.72 3.37 -16.23
CA PHE A 89 -1.91 3.81 -17.37
C PHE A 89 -1.54 2.62 -18.24
N GLY A 90 -1.18 2.89 -19.51
CA GLY A 90 -0.67 1.87 -20.42
C GLY A 90 0.52 1.13 -19.83
N GLY A 91 0.37 -0.18 -19.66
CA GLY A 91 1.37 -1.07 -19.06
C GLY A 91 1.90 -2.12 -20.05
N ASN A 92 2.28 -3.28 -19.53
CA ASN A 92 2.79 -4.43 -20.29
C ASN A 92 1.72 -5.17 -21.13
N GLN A 93 0.50 -4.63 -21.21
CA GLN A 93 -0.62 -5.17 -22.00
C GLN A 93 -1.06 -6.60 -21.62
N GLN A 94 -0.78 -7.08 -20.41
CA GLN A 94 -1.29 -8.39 -19.98
C GLN A 94 -2.80 -8.38 -19.71
N TYR A 95 -3.36 -7.24 -19.33
CA TYR A 95 -4.79 -7.01 -19.08
C TYR A 95 -5.47 -8.01 -18.11
N ILE A 96 -4.71 -8.74 -17.30
CA ILE A 96 -5.25 -9.77 -16.40
C ILE A 96 -6.27 -9.19 -15.42
N SER A 97 -5.95 -8.08 -14.75
CA SER A 97 -6.91 -7.44 -13.84
C SER A 97 -8.19 -6.99 -14.56
N LEU A 98 -8.11 -6.51 -15.81
CA LEU A 98 -9.27 -6.08 -16.58
C LEU A 98 -10.15 -7.28 -16.94
N GLY A 99 -9.53 -8.36 -17.45
CA GLY A 99 -10.22 -9.61 -17.75
C GLY A 99 -10.94 -10.15 -16.54
N ASN A 100 -10.24 -10.27 -15.40
CA ASN A 100 -10.82 -10.70 -14.13
C ASN A 100 -12.03 -9.83 -13.72
N LEU A 101 -11.90 -8.50 -13.75
CA LEU A 101 -12.97 -7.58 -13.34
C LEU A 101 -14.16 -7.55 -14.31
N SER A 102 -13.98 -7.96 -15.56
CA SER A 102 -15.08 -8.07 -16.53
C SER A 102 -16.06 -9.20 -16.22
N GLU A 103 -15.61 -10.24 -15.51
CA GLU A 103 -16.41 -11.42 -15.16
C GLU A 103 -16.62 -11.62 -13.66
N ASN A 104 -15.77 -11.03 -12.82
CA ASN A 104 -15.84 -11.11 -11.37
C ASN A 104 -15.45 -9.76 -10.74
N PRO A 105 -16.41 -8.99 -10.20
CA PRO A 105 -16.12 -7.67 -9.67
C PRO A 105 -15.35 -7.72 -8.35
N LYS A 106 -15.21 -8.89 -7.69
CA LYS A 106 -14.56 -8.98 -6.38
C LYS A 106 -13.09 -8.58 -6.47
N ALA A 107 -12.73 -7.63 -5.63
CA ALA A 107 -11.37 -7.09 -5.56
C ALA A 107 -10.94 -6.91 -4.11
N PHE A 108 -9.62 -6.89 -3.93
CA PHE A 108 -8.98 -6.70 -2.64
C PHE A 108 -7.87 -5.67 -2.78
N ILE A 109 -7.86 -4.65 -1.92
CA ILE A 109 -6.75 -3.71 -1.86
C ILE A 109 -5.98 -3.98 -0.57
N PHE A 110 -4.68 -4.18 -0.72
CA PHE A 110 -3.74 -4.27 0.40
C PHE A 110 -2.86 -3.04 0.41
N LEU A 111 -3.07 -2.19 1.41
CA LEU A 111 -2.30 -0.97 1.64
C LEU A 111 -1.19 -1.26 2.65
N MET A 112 0.03 -0.86 2.33
CA MET A 112 1.22 -1.18 3.11
C MET A 112 2.10 0.05 3.29
N ASP A 113 2.23 0.52 4.53
CA ASP A 113 3.16 1.58 4.93
C ASP A 113 4.31 0.97 5.72
N TYR A 114 5.43 0.75 5.03
CA TYR A 114 6.60 0.11 5.62
C TYR A 114 7.32 1.02 6.62
N VAL A 115 7.25 2.34 6.47
CA VAL A 115 7.96 3.29 7.33
C VAL A 115 7.37 3.26 8.74
N HIS A 116 6.04 3.34 8.83
CA HIS A 116 5.32 3.35 10.10
C HIS A 116 4.83 1.96 10.53
N SER A 117 5.12 0.92 9.74
CA SER A 117 4.68 -0.45 10.00
C SER A 117 3.16 -0.58 10.10
N ARG A 118 2.43 0.14 9.25
CA ARG A 118 0.96 0.11 9.20
C ARG A 118 0.50 -0.67 7.97
N ARG A 119 -0.65 -1.35 8.10
CA ARG A 119 -1.30 -2.02 6.98
C ARG A 119 -2.81 -1.95 7.10
N ILE A 120 -3.47 -1.79 5.97
CA ILE A 120 -4.93 -1.79 5.86
C ILE A 120 -5.32 -2.77 4.76
N LYS A 121 -6.38 -3.55 5.02
CA LYS A 121 -6.96 -4.46 4.05
C LYS A 121 -8.36 -3.96 3.71
N LEU A 122 -8.68 -3.86 2.43
CA LEU A 122 -9.99 -3.46 1.95
C LEU A 122 -10.56 -4.57 1.06
N TRP A 123 -11.76 -5.02 1.38
CA TRP A 123 -12.57 -5.89 0.54
C TRP A 123 -13.63 -5.06 -0.16
N GLY A 124 -13.89 -5.37 -1.41
CA GLY A 124 -14.83 -4.58 -2.20
C GLY A 124 -15.08 -5.14 -3.58
N ASN A 125 -15.75 -4.31 -4.38
CA ASN A 125 -15.96 -4.55 -5.79
C ASN A 125 -15.21 -3.51 -6.61
N ALA A 126 -14.51 -3.93 -7.65
CA ALA A 126 -13.88 -3.01 -8.58
C ALA A 126 -14.50 -3.10 -9.97
N ARG A 127 -14.47 -1.97 -10.69
CA ARG A 127 -14.89 -1.89 -12.08
C ARG A 127 -14.01 -0.93 -12.86
N VAL A 128 -13.92 -1.19 -14.15
CA VAL A 128 -13.18 -0.38 -15.12
C VAL A 128 -14.12 0.67 -15.73
N VAL A 129 -13.62 1.89 -15.90
CA VAL A 129 -14.31 2.99 -16.57
C VAL A 129 -13.37 3.59 -17.60
N GLU A 130 -13.83 3.71 -18.84
CA GLU A 130 -13.07 4.30 -19.95
C GLU A 130 -13.88 5.44 -20.57
N GLY A 131 -13.20 6.49 -21.06
CA GLY A 131 -13.84 7.61 -21.75
C GLY A 131 -14.69 8.49 -20.85
N ASN A 132 -14.26 8.69 -19.60
CA ASN A 132 -14.92 9.60 -18.66
C ASN A 132 -13.97 10.73 -18.28
N ASP A 133 -13.96 11.79 -19.09
CA ASP A 133 -13.05 12.93 -18.95
C ASP A 133 -13.08 13.54 -17.54
N SER A 134 -14.26 13.60 -16.91
CA SER A 134 -14.42 14.16 -15.56
C SER A 134 -13.71 13.32 -14.49
N LEU A 135 -13.85 11.99 -14.56
CA LEU A 135 -13.15 11.09 -13.64
C LEU A 135 -11.64 11.04 -13.94
N GLU A 136 -11.27 11.07 -15.22
CA GLU A 136 -9.88 11.11 -15.65
C GLU A 136 -9.18 12.36 -15.12
N GLU A 137 -9.80 13.53 -15.26
CA GLU A 137 -9.27 14.78 -14.71
C GLU A 137 -9.18 14.76 -13.18
N LYS A 138 -10.21 14.23 -12.50
CA LYS A 138 -10.23 14.12 -11.02
C LYS A 138 -9.13 13.18 -10.50
N LEU A 139 -8.86 12.08 -11.20
CA LEU A 139 -7.98 11.00 -10.73
C LEU A 139 -6.55 11.07 -11.27
N ARG A 140 -6.33 11.78 -12.38
CA ARG A 140 -5.00 12.02 -12.90
C ARG A 140 -4.14 12.80 -11.89
N ASP A 141 -2.85 12.52 -11.94
CA ASP A 141 -1.83 13.41 -11.43
C ASP A 141 -1.27 14.23 -12.62
N PRO A 142 -1.37 15.58 -12.60
CA PRO A 142 -0.83 16.44 -13.65
C PRO A 142 0.66 16.24 -13.89
N ASP A 143 1.42 15.94 -12.82
CA ASP A 143 2.88 15.80 -12.86
C ASP A 143 3.31 14.38 -13.28
N TYR A 144 2.38 13.44 -13.39
CA TYR A 144 2.66 12.09 -13.83
C TYR A 144 2.65 12.01 -15.38
N PRO A 145 3.73 11.54 -16.02
CA PRO A 145 3.89 11.60 -17.48
C PRO A 145 3.02 10.60 -18.26
N GLY A 146 2.41 9.63 -17.57
CA GLY A 146 1.59 8.60 -18.20
C GLY A 146 0.26 9.14 -18.72
N LYS A 147 -0.14 8.72 -19.93
CA LYS A 147 -1.51 8.94 -20.42
C LYS A 147 -2.46 7.98 -19.70
N VAL A 148 -3.49 8.52 -19.07
CA VAL A 148 -4.57 7.72 -18.48
C VAL A 148 -5.26 6.96 -19.61
N GLU A 149 -5.30 5.63 -19.53
CA GLU A 149 -6.05 4.81 -20.48
C GLU A 149 -7.44 4.48 -19.94
N ARG A 150 -7.54 4.33 -18.62
CA ARG A 150 -8.78 3.97 -17.93
C ARG A 150 -8.71 4.33 -16.46
N ILE A 151 -9.87 4.31 -15.83
CA ILE A 151 -10.04 4.48 -14.39
C ILE A 151 -10.48 3.15 -13.79
N ILE A 152 -9.93 2.80 -12.64
CA ILE A 152 -10.45 1.72 -11.80
C ILE A 152 -11.12 2.35 -10.58
N LEU A 153 -12.39 2.05 -10.41
CA LEU A 153 -13.17 2.42 -9.23
C LEU A 153 -13.31 1.20 -8.32
N PHE A 154 -13.18 1.40 -7.03
CA PHE A 154 -13.27 0.38 -5.99
C PHE A 154 -14.30 0.80 -4.95
N GLU A 155 -15.41 0.08 -4.89
CA GLU A 155 -16.46 0.25 -3.88
C GLU A 155 -16.15 -0.63 -2.66
N ILE A 156 -16.04 0.00 -1.49
CA ILE A 156 -15.70 -0.64 -0.22
C ILE A 156 -16.89 -1.43 0.32
N GLU A 157 -16.69 -2.73 0.54
CA GLU A 157 -17.59 -3.58 1.32
C GLU A 157 -17.21 -3.55 2.81
N ALA A 158 -15.93 -3.72 3.11
CA ALA A 158 -15.40 -3.64 4.46
C ALA A 158 -13.89 -3.39 4.45
N TRP A 159 -13.36 -2.80 5.52
CA TRP A 159 -11.93 -2.70 5.75
C TRP A 159 -11.56 -2.77 7.22
N ASP A 160 -10.31 -3.16 7.46
CA ASP A 160 -9.77 -3.44 8.78
C ASP A 160 -8.26 -3.16 8.85
N ILE A 161 -7.82 -2.73 10.05
CA ILE A 161 -6.42 -2.49 10.38
C ILE A 161 -5.91 -3.69 11.17
N ASN A 162 -4.89 -4.36 10.63
CA ASN A 162 -4.27 -5.49 11.31
C ASN A 162 -3.07 -5.07 12.19
N CYS A 163 -2.73 -5.91 13.17
CA CYS A 163 -1.58 -5.73 14.06
C CYS A 163 -0.26 -5.43 13.29
N PRO A 164 0.54 -4.45 13.74
CA PRO A 164 1.80 -4.04 13.08
C PRO A 164 2.97 -5.00 13.31
N GLN A 165 2.79 -6.05 14.11
CA GLN A 165 3.84 -7.02 14.43
C GLN A 165 4.46 -7.64 13.18
N HIS A 166 5.79 -7.82 13.22
CA HIS A 166 6.61 -8.45 12.19
C HIS A 166 6.66 -7.71 10.84
N ILE A 167 6.18 -6.46 10.76
CA ILE A 167 6.41 -5.62 9.59
C ILE A 167 7.82 -5.05 9.65
N HIS A 168 8.66 -5.43 8.70
CA HIS A 168 10.00 -4.87 8.57
C HIS A 168 9.92 -3.45 8.01
N LYS A 169 10.66 -2.53 8.63
CA LYS A 169 10.80 -1.17 8.13
C LYS A 169 11.55 -1.16 6.81
N ARG A 170 11.01 -0.42 5.85
CA ARG A 170 11.65 -0.13 4.56
C ARG A 170 11.48 1.35 4.28
N PHE A 171 12.52 1.93 3.68
CA PHE A 171 12.54 3.33 3.30
C PHE A 171 12.75 3.41 1.79
N SER A 172 12.10 4.38 1.14
CA SER A 172 12.30 4.62 -0.28
C SER A 172 13.72 5.12 -0.53
N GLN A 173 14.22 4.91 -1.75
CA GLN A 173 15.51 5.45 -2.15
C GLN A 173 15.54 6.98 -2.03
N SER A 174 14.44 7.65 -2.38
CA SER A 174 14.30 9.11 -2.27
C SER A 174 14.39 9.62 -0.83
N ALA A 175 13.90 8.84 0.15
CA ALA A 175 14.01 9.21 1.56
C ALA A 175 15.44 9.01 2.11
N VAL A 176 16.17 8.00 1.61
CA VAL A 176 17.50 7.63 2.15
C VAL A 176 18.64 8.36 1.44
N ALA A 177 18.50 8.65 0.14
CA ALA A 177 19.57 9.23 -0.66
C ALA A 177 20.16 10.55 -0.09
N PRO A 178 19.36 11.53 0.36
CA PRO A 178 19.91 12.77 0.92
C PRO A 178 20.75 12.54 2.18
N VAL A 179 20.34 11.57 3.01
CA VAL A 179 21.07 11.20 4.23
C VAL A 179 22.40 10.55 3.87
N ILE A 180 22.40 9.66 2.87
CA ILE A 180 23.62 9.04 2.36
C ILE A 180 24.58 10.10 1.81
N GLU A 181 24.09 11.03 0.97
CA GLU A 181 24.90 12.11 0.40
C GLU A 181 25.51 13.01 1.48
N GLN A 182 24.73 13.37 2.50
CA GLN A 182 25.21 14.13 3.65
C GLN A 182 26.31 13.39 4.40
N LEU A 183 26.13 12.09 4.66
CA LEU A 183 27.13 11.27 5.34
C LEU A 183 28.42 11.14 4.51
N GLN A 184 28.30 10.94 3.20
CA GLN A 184 29.43 10.87 2.28
C GLN A 184 30.24 12.17 2.28
N LYS A 185 29.56 13.32 2.23
CA LYS A 185 30.22 14.63 2.33
C LYS A 185 30.99 14.76 3.64
N ARG A 186 30.37 14.38 4.76
CA ARG A 186 31.04 14.46 6.07
C ARG A 186 32.25 13.53 6.16
N VAL A 187 32.17 12.33 5.58
CA VAL A 187 33.30 11.40 5.49
C VAL A 187 34.45 12.04 4.72
N GLN A 188 34.19 12.65 3.56
CA GLN A 188 35.24 13.32 2.76
C GLN A 188 35.91 14.47 3.52
N GLU A 189 35.14 15.30 4.22
CA GLU A 189 35.67 16.37 5.07
C GLU A 189 36.59 15.82 6.17
N LEU A 190 36.13 14.80 6.88
CA LEU A 190 36.89 14.16 7.96
C LEU A 190 38.17 13.47 7.44
N GLU A 191 38.11 12.84 6.26
CA GLU A 191 39.28 12.24 5.61
C GLU A 191 40.31 13.31 5.23
N ALA A 192 39.87 14.47 4.73
CA ALA A 192 40.73 15.60 4.41
C ALA A 192 41.38 16.20 5.67
N GLU A 193 40.61 16.42 6.74
CA GLU A 193 41.12 16.88 8.05
C GLU A 193 42.16 15.91 8.62
N LEU A 194 41.87 14.60 8.59
CA LEU A 194 42.77 13.57 9.08
C LEU A 194 44.07 13.52 8.25
N ALA A 195 43.97 13.65 6.93
CA ALA A 195 45.13 13.73 6.06
C ALA A 195 46.00 14.96 6.37
N ALA A 196 45.37 16.12 6.61
CA ALA A 196 46.07 17.34 7.01
C ALA A 196 46.74 17.20 8.38
N ALA A 197 46.04 16.65 9.38
CA ALA A 197 46.58 16.42 10.71
C ALA A 197 47.76 15.45 10.72
N LYS A 198 47.68 14.35 9.94
CA LYS A 198 48.80 13.40 9.74
C LYS A 198 50.02 14.06 9.10
N ARG A 199 49.81 14.98 8.15
CA ARG A 199 50.91 15.78 7.55
C ARG A 199 51.52 16.76 8.55
N ALA A 200 50.70 17.36 9.42
CA ALA A 200 51.14 18.32 10.41
C ALA A 200 51.84 17.69 11.63
N ASN A 201 51.64 16.39 11.90
CA ASN A 201 52.23 15.70 13.06
C ASN A 201 52.78 14.30 12.69
N PRO A 202 54.00 14.22 12.11
CA PRO A 202 54.56 12.98 11.56
C PRO A 202 55.01 11.93 12.59
N THR A 203 54.84 12.16 13.90
CA THR A 203 55.33 11.30 14.98
C THR A 203 54.44 10.10 15.34
N PHE A 204 53.34 9.86 14.64
CA PHE A 204 52.58 8.61 14.82
C PHE A 204 53.17 7.48 13.95
N ARG A 205 54.34 6.96 14.34
CA ARG A 205 54.77 5.63 13.88
C ARG A 205 53.91 4.59 14.62
N PRO A 206 53.34 3.59 13.95
CA PRO A 206 52.83 2.42 14.65
C PRO A 206 54.00 1.84 15.47
N ARG A 207 53.76 1.47 16.73
CA ARG A 207 54.74 0.68 17.48
C ARG A 207 54.94 -0.63 16.71
N GLU A 208 56.12 -0.80 16.12
CA GLU A 208 56.64 -2.14 15.86
C GLU A 208 56.82 -2.86 17.20
N GLU A 209 56.56 -4.16 17.16
CA GLU A 209 56.30 -5.13 18.26
C GLU A 209 57.01 -4.90 19.61
#